data_AF-A0A9W9E2G3-F1
#
_entry.id   AF-A0A9W9E2G3-F1
#
_cell.length_a   1.000
_cell.length_b   1.000
_cell.length_c   1.000
_cell.angle_alpha   90.00
_cell.angle_beta   90.00
_cell.angle_gamma   90.00
#
_symmetry.space_group_name_H-M   'P 1'
#
loop_
_entity.id
_entity.type
_entity.pdbx_description
1 polymer ?
#
loop_
_entity_poly.entity_id
_entity_poly.type
_entity_poly.pdbx_seq_one_letter_code
_entity_poly.pdbx_strand_id
1 'polypeptide(L)'
;SRCNVSAQMITICRRRRDEAGVAFWSHTLDVTDILQDGGQSDEEDATVDVEIEGVMMKQDVKKVSRLYWRNPDVEDLYIVADRAPGVEAGIFHRAGAPRIPRIRTDKVSHREPPRGLPRCFFREEYLSALMPYELEELELANYNIEMYDFKNYDPNAENGEGYDPIAENDDLQDMDTT
;
A
#
# COMPACT_ATOMS: atom_id res chain seq x y z
N SER A 1 7.51 9.34 7.09
CA SER A 1 7.56 7.93 6.64
C SER A 1 6.14 7.39 6.58
N ARG A 2 5.90 6.28 5.87
CA ARG A 2 4.58 5.62 5.84
C ARG A 2 4.16 5.14 7.24
N CYS A 3 5.09 4.65 8.07
CA CYS A 3 4.80 4.30 9.47
C CYS A 3 4.17 5.45 10.27
N ASN A 4 4.70 6.68 10.13
CA ASN A 4 4.15 7.84 10.83
C ASN A 4 2.74 8.20 10.31
N VAL A 5 2.51 8.05 9.00
CA VAL A 5 1.18 8.26 8.41
C VAL A 5 0.19 7.26 8.98
N SER A 6 0.54 5.97 8.94
CA SER A 6 -0.31 4.91 9.47
C SER A 6 -0.62 5.10 10.96
N ALA A 7 0.39 5.38 11.79
CA ALA A 7 0.19 5.59 13.23
C ALA A 7 -0.74 6.78 13.55
N GLN A 8 -0.62 7.88 12.80
CA GLN A 8 -1.50 9.03 12.95
C GLN A 8 -2.94 8.69 12.52
N MET A 9 -3.09 8.00 11.38
CA MET A 9 -4.40 7.61 10.88
C MET A 9 -5.11 6.61 11.80
N ILE A 10 -4.41 5.63 12.38
CA ILE A 10 -4.97 4.74 13.41
C ILE A 10 -5.58 5.55 14.56
N THR A 11 -4.86 6.56 15.04
CA THR A 11 -5.34 7.42 16.14
C THR A 11 -6.61 8.18 15.74
N ILE A 12 -6.71 8.61 14.50
CA ILE A 12 -7.85 9.37 13.97
C ILE A 12 -9.05 8.47 13.74
N CYS A 13 -8.87 7.32 13.08
CA CYS A 13 -9.93 6.34 12.88
C CYS A 13 -10.50 5.87 14.22
N ARG A 14 -9.66 5.65 15.25
CA ARG A 14 -10.12 5.36 16.62
C ARG A 14 -11.00 6.48 17.19
N ARG A 15 -10.63 7.75 17.00
CA ARG A 15 -11.44 8.90 17.45
C ARG A 15 -12.76 9.00 16.69
N ARG A 16 -12.75 8.66 15.40
CA ARG A 16 -13.93 8.63 14.52
C ARG A 16 -14.79 7.36 14.69
N ARG A 17 -14.36 6.38 15.49
CA ARG A 17 -14.97 5.04 15.62
C ARG A 17 -15.09 4.31 14.27
N ASP A 18 -14.10 4.51 13.42
CA ASP A 18 -13.97 3.88 12.12
C ASP A 18 -13.12 2.61 12.26
N GLU A 19 -13.77 1.47 12.47
CA GLU A 19 -13.09 0.19 12.70
C GLU A 19 -12.37 -0.32 11.45
N ALA A 20 -12.97 -0.11 10.27
CA ALA A 20 -12.38 -0.48 8.99
C ALA A 20 -11.07 0.30 8.74
N GLY A 21 -11.08 1.61 8.98
CA GLY A 21 -9.87 2.42 8.90
C GLY A 21 -8.81 2.01 9.92
N VAL A 22 -9.20 1.65 11.15
CA VAL A 22 -8.24 1.12 12.15
C VAL A 22 -7.58 -0.17 11.65
N ALA A 23 -8.36 -1.11 11.10
CA ALA A 23 -7.85 -2.35 10.54
C ALA A 23 -6.88 -2.08 9.37
N PHE A 24 -7.29 -1.26 8.40
CA PHE A 24 -6.48 -0.88 7.24
C PHE A 24 -5.13 -0.28 7.64
N TRP A 25 -5.16 0.76 8.49
CA TRP A 25 -3.93 1.47 8.86
C TRP A 25 -3.03 0.66 9.79
N SER A 26 -3.60 -0.24 10.60
CA SER A 26 -2.81 -1.17 11.42
C SER A 26 -2.10 -2.19 10.53
N HIS A 27 -2.81 -2.79 9.58
CA HIS A 27 -2.21 -3.68 8.59
C HIS A 27 -1.12 -2.99 7.76
N THR A 28 -1.37 -1.74 7.31
CA THR A 28 -0.37 -0.93 6.60
C THR A 28 0.88 -0.70 7.46
N LEU A 29 0.72 -0.48 8.76
CA LEU A 29 1.84 -0.30 9.70
C LEU A 29 2.66 -1.59 9.82
N ASP A 30 1.99 -2.74 10.02
CA ASP A 30 2.65 -4.04 10.15
C ASP A 30 3.42 -4.42 8.87
N VAL A 31 2.79 -4.25 7.70
CA VAL A 31 3.43 -4.44 6.38
C VAL A 31 4.67 -3.58 6.23
N THR A 32 4.61 -2.32 6.67
CA THR A 32 5.76 -1.39 6.57
C THR A 32 6.88 -1.74 7.56
N ASP A 33 6.53 -2.21 8.75
CA ASP A 33 7.49 -2.61 9.78
C ASP A 33 8.25 -3.89 9.40
N ILE A 34 7.56 -4.86 8.77
CA ILE A 34 8.17 -6.09 8.26
C ILE A 34 9.09 -5.81 7.06
N LEU A 35 8.63 -5.00 6.10
CA LEU A 35 9.39 -4.71 4.88
C LEU A 35 10.60 -3.79 5.11
N GLN A 36 10.52 -2.94 6.14
CA GLN A 36 11.54 -1.94 6.46
C GLN A 36 11.97 -1.14 5.22
N ASP A 37 13.21 -0.68 5.19
CA ASP A 37 13.79 0.04 4.06
C ASP A 37 13.95 -0.86 2.82
N GLY A 38 14.21 -2.15 3.05
CA GLY A 38 14.47 -3.14 2.00
C GLY A 38 13.26 -3.43 1.10
N GLY A 39 12.04 -3.20 1.57
CA GLY A 39 10.82 -3.28 0.77
C GLY A 39 10.33 -1.96 0.18
N GLN A 40 11.02 -0.84 0.41
CA GLN A 40 10.64 0.45 -0.16
C GLN A 40 10.97 0.51 -1.64
N SER A 41 10.03 0.94 -2.48
CA SER A 41 10.29 1.12 -3.93
C SER A 41 11.44 2.10 -4.20
N ASP A 42 12.22 1.85 -5.25
CA ASP A 42 13.20 2.83 -5.73
C ASP A 42 12.51 4.10 -6.23
N GLU A 43 13.11 5.25 -5.91
CA GLU A 43 12.61 6.57 -6.26
C GLU A 43 13.65 7.33 -7.10
N GLU A 44 13.22 7.93 -8.21
CA GLU A 44 14.03 8.84 -9.02
C GLU A 44 13.45 10.25 -8.97
N ASP A 45 14.32 11.26 -8.85
CA ASP A 45 13.92 12.66 -8.94
C ASP A 45 13.55 13.04 -10.37
N ALA A 46 12.41 13.70 -10.54
CA ALA A 46 11.96 14.25 -11.80
C ALA A 46 11.22 15.57 -11.57
N THR A 47 11.07 16.35 -12.64
CA THR A 47 10.23 17.55 -12.66
C THR A 47 9.16 17.35 -13.73
N VAL A 48 7.90 17.60 -13.38
CA VAL A 48 6.76 17.52 -14.30
C VAL A 48 6.08 18.89 -14.39
N ASP A 49 5.52 19.19 -15.55
CA ASP A 49 4.69 20.38 -15.71
C ASP A 49 3.28 20.08 -15.19
N VAL A 50 2.78 20.92 -14.30
CA VAL A 50 1.47 20.79 -13.63
C VAL A 50 0.71 22.09 -13.79
N GLU A 51 -0.54 22.01 -14.21
CA GLU A 51 -1.44 23.15 -14.28
C GLU A 51 -2.06 23.38 -12.90
N ILE A 52 -1.79 24.55 -12.31
CA ILE A 52 -2.40 24.99 -11.05
C ILE A 52 -3.09 26.32 -11.36
N GLU A 53 -4.41 26.35 -11.20
CA GLU A 53 -5.23 27.56 -11.40
C GLU A 53 -5.03 28.22 -12.79
N GLY A 54 -4.87 27.42 -13.85
CA GLY A 54 -4.65 27.89 -15.22
C GLY A 54 -3.21 28.32 -15.53
N VAL A 55 -2.27 28.15 -14.59
CA VAL A 55 -0.85 28.46 -14.76
C VAL A 55 -0.04 27.17 -14.80
N MET A 56 0.75 27.00 -15.86
CA MET A 56 1.71 25.89 -15.97
C MET A 56 2.90 26.15 -15.05
N MET A 57 3.09 25.26 -14.08
CA MET A 57 4.20 25.29 -13.13
C MET A 57 5.02 24.01 -13.20
N LYS A 58 6.32 24.11 -12.93
CA LYS A 58 7.18 22.96 -12.74
C LYS A 58 7.07 22.46 -11.30
N GLN A 59 6.70 21.20 -11.12
CA GLN A 59 6.63 20.55 -9.82
C GLN A 59 7.64 19.42 -9.75
N ASP A 60 8.45 19.41 -8.69
CA ASP A 60 9.34 18.28 -8.38
C ASP A 60 8.50 17.09 -7.89
N VAL A 61 8.83 15.91 -8.41
CA VAL A 61 8.14 14.65 -8.11
C VAL A 61 9.14 13.51 -7.97
N LYS A 62 8.79 12.53 -7.14
CA LYS A 62 9.50 11.25 -7.06
C LYS A 62 8.83 10.24 -7.99
N LYS A 63 9.52 9.78 -9.02
CA LYS A 63 9.08 8.66 -9.85
C LYS A 63 9.38 7.36 -9.14
N VAL A 64 8.33 6.59 -8.84
CA VAL A 64 8.44 5.39 -8.01
C VAL A 64 8.32 4.15 -8.88
N SER A 65 9.32 3.27 -8.79
CA SER A 65 9.37 2.01 -9.55
C SER A 65 8.64 0.88 -8.82
N ARG A 66 8.15 -0.09 -9.60
CA ARG A 66 7.55 -1.34 -9.08
C ARG A 66 8.66 -2.35 -8.78
N LEU A 67 8.62 -3.02 -7.63
CA LEU A 67 9.57 -4.09 -7.34
C LEU A 67 9.07 -5.39 -7.97
N TYR A 68 9.89 -6.05 -8.79
CA TYR A 68 9.49 -7.24 -9.55
C TYR A 68 8.99 -8.38 -8.66
N TRP A 69 9.64 -8.57 -7.52
CA TRP A 69 9.31 -9.65 -6.58
C TRP A 69 8.08 -9.38 -5.72
N ARG A 70 7.69 -8.11 -5.54
CA ARG A 70 6.74 -7.71 -4.49
C ARG A 70 5.29 -7.95 -4.89
N ASN A 71 4.52 -8.54 -3.99
CA ASN A 71 3.09 -8.72 -4.14
C ASN A 71 2.39 -7.38 -4.47
N PRO A 72 1.56 -7.30 -5.54
CA PRO A 72 0.81 -6.11 -5.93
C PRO A 72 -0.02 -5.47 -4.80
N ASP A 73 -0.59 -6.25 -3.88
CA ASP A 73 -1.45 -5.70 -2.83
C ASP A 73 -0.67 -4.78 -1.86
N VAL A 74 0.64 -5.01 -1.71
CA VAL A 74 1.54 -4.10 -0.98
C VAL A 74 1.70 -2.77 -1.71
N GLU A 75 1.72 -2.79 -3.04
CA GLU A 75 1.79 -1.56 -3.84
C GLU A 75 0.51 -0.74 -3.66
N ASP A 76 -0.65 -1.39 -3.68
CA ASP A 76 -1.95 -0.74 -3.49
C ASP A 76 -2.05 -0.09 -2.09
N LEU A 77 -1.63 -0.79 -1.04
CA LEU A 77 -1.48 -0.24 0.31
C LEU A 77 -0.62 1.03 0.33
N TYR A 78 0.53 0.99 -0.33
CA TYR A 78 1.44 2.13 -0.36
C TYR A 78 0.93 3.29 -1.20
N ILE A 79 0.10 3.06 -2.22
CA ILE A 79 -0.58 4.12 -2.96
C ILE A 79 -1.50 4.90 -2.02
N VAL A 80 -2.33 4.22 -1.24
CA VAL A 80 -3.24 4.86 -0.28
C VAL A 80 -2.46 5.60 0.80
N ALA A 81 -1.45 4.96 1.39
CA ALA A 81 -0.59 5.58 2.41
C ALA A 81 0.18 6.80 1.90
N ASP A 82 0.61 6.78 0.64
CA ASP A 82 1.30 7.92 0.02
C ASP A 82 0.35 9.09 -0.27
N ARG A 83 -0.94 8.84 -0.52
CA ARG A 83 -1.94 9.88 -0.79
C ARG A 83 -2.50 10.54 0.47
N ALA A 84 -2.64 9.80 1.58
CA ALA A 84 -3.33 10.29 2.78
C ALA A 84 -2.87 11.68 3.28
N PRO A 85 -1.57 12.02 3.34
CA PRO A 85 -1.15 13.36 3.76
C PRO A 85 -1.58 14.52 2.87
N GLY A 86 -1.82 14.27 1.58
CA GLY A 86 -2.30 15.28 0.64
C GLY A 86 -3.80 15.52 0.77
N VAL A 87 -4.57 14.49 1.13
CA VAL A 87 -6.03 14.58 1.29
C VAL A 87 -6.40 15.16 2.64
N GLU A 88 -5.74 14.70 3.70
CA GLU A 88 -6.02 15.10 5.08
C GLU A 88 -5.07 16.24 5.52
N ALA A 89 -4.98 17.31 4.72
CA ALA A 89 -4.01 18.40 4.91
C ALA A 89 -4.14 19.12 6.28
N GLY A 90 -5.34 19.10 6.88
CA GLY A 90 -5.58 19.62 8.23
C GLY A 90 -5.01 18.75 9.35
N ILE A 91 -4.81 17.45 9.09
CA ILE A 91 -4.19 16.49 10.01
C ILE A 91 -2.68 16.51 9.83
N PHE A 92 -2.24 16.45 8.58
CA PHE A 92 -0.83 16.38 8.22
C PHE A 92 -0.26 17.79 7.98
N HIS A 93 -0.53 18.71 8.91
CA HIS A 93 0.03 20.04 8.83
C HIS A 93 1.52 19.99 9.17
N ARG A 94 2.38 20.23 8.18
CA ARG A 94 3.83 20.28 8.36
C ARG A 94 4.31 21.71 8.27
N ALA A 95 4.91 22.22 9.34
CA ALA A 95 5.71 23.44 9.25
C ALA A 95 6.97 23.12 8.43
N GLY A 96 7.10 23.71 7.23
CA GLY A 96 8.28 23.57 6.37
C GLY A 96 7.95 23.29 4.91
N ALA A 97 8.93 22.73 4.19
CA ALA A 97 8.79 22.44 2.76
C ALA A 97 7.64 21.44 2.49
N PRO A 98 6.83 21.67 1.44
CA PRO A 98 5.75 20.77 1.07
C PRO A 98 6.29 19.38 0.73
N ARG A 99 5.45 18.35 0.92
CA ARG A 99 5.83 16.98 0.58
C ARG A 99 5.95 16.86 -0.94
N ILE A 100 7.09 16.35 -1.40
CA ILE A 100 7.30 16.02 -2.81
C ILE A 100 6.32 14.89 -3.21
N PRO A 101 5.43 15.12 -4.20
CA PRO A 101 4.50 14.10 -4.67
C PRO A 101 5.23 12.89 -5.26
N ARG A 102 4.59 11.72 -5.15
CA ARG A 102 5.09 10.45 -5.69
C ARG A 102 4.22 10.04 -6.88
N ILE A 103 4.84 9.81 -8.03
CA ILE A 103 4.20 9.31 -9.24
C ILE A 103 4.69 7.89 -9.48
N ARG A 104 3.79 6.92 -9.38
CA ARG A 104 4.10 5.51 -9.71
C ARG A 104 4.30 5.40 -11.23
N THR A 105 5.30 4.64 -11.63
CA THR A 105 5.63 4.41 -13.04
C THR A 105 5.60 2.91 -13.35
N ASP A 106 5.45 2.56 -14.63
CA ASP A 106 5.54 1.16 -15.07
C ASP A 106 6.98 0.62 -15.11
N LYS A 107 7.96 1.42 -14.67
CA LYS A 107 9.35 0.97 -14.53
C LYS A 107 9.42 -0.12 -13.46
N VAL A 108 9.94 -1.28 -13.87
CA VAL A 108 10.21 -2.40 -12.97
C VAL A 108 11.64 -2.31 -12.47
N SER A 109 11.81 -2.36 -11.14
CA SER A 109 13.08 -2.54 -10.47
C SER A 109 13.29 -4.01 -10.16
N HIS A 110 14.47 -4.50 -10.51
CA HIS A 110 14.95 -5.86 -10.24
C HIS A 110 15.84 -5.93 -8.99
N ARG A 111 15.73 -4.94 -8.09
CA ARG A 111 16.41 -4.97 -6.80
C ARG A 111 15.99 -6.22 -6.03
N GLU A 112 16.98 -6.92 -5.49
CA GLU A 112 16.76 -8.15 -4.73
C GLU A 112 15.86 -7.91 -3.50
N PRO A 113 15.01 -8.88 -3.15
CA PRO A 113 14.22 -8.83 -1.93
C PRO A 113 15.11 -8.96 -0.68
N PRO A 114 14.70 -8.37 0.44
CA PRO A 114 15.26 -8.71 1.75
C PRO A 114 15.06 -10.19 2.10
N ARG A 115 16.00 -10.75 2.85
CA ARG A 115 15.87 -12.10 3.42
C ARG A 115 14.92 -12.10 4.61
N GLY A 116 14.34 -13.24 4.93
CA GLY A 116 13.49 -13.38 6.11
C GLY A 116 12.07 -12.83 5.93
N LEU A 117 11.67 -12.50 4.70
CA LEU A 117 10.31 -12.04 4.44
C LEU A 117 9.33 -13.23 4.39
N PRO A 118 8.09 -13.06 4.90
CA PRO A 118 7.02 -14.03 4.69
C PRO A 118 6.70 -14.23 3.21
N ARG A 119 6.24 -15.44 2.86
CA ARG A 119 5.92 -15.80 1.46
C ARG A 119 4.88 -14.85 0.85
N CYS A 120 3.92 -14.37 1.64
CA CYS A 120 2.84 -13.50 1.18
C CYS A 120 3.30 -12.13 0.62
N PHE A 121 4.54 -11.71 0.89
CA PHE A 121 5.12 -10.48 0.31
C PHE A 121 5.62 -10.67 -1.12
N PHE A 122 5.69 -11.90 -1.60
CA PHE A 122 6.22 -12.23 -2.92
C PHE A 122 5.10 -12.52 -3.91
N ARG A 123 5.36 -12.23 -5.17
CA ARG A 123 4.57 -12.75 -6.28
C ARG A 123 4.80 -14.24 -6.43
N GLU A 124 3.74 -14.99 -6.71
CA GLU A 124 3.85 -16.42 -6.93
C GLU A 124 4.69 -16.71 -8.19
N GLU A 125 4.57 -15.87 -9.22
CA GLU A 125 5.37 -15.95 -10.45
C GLU A 125 6.86 -15.69 -10.19
N TYR A 126 7.17 -14.82 -9.22
CA TYR A 126 8.55 -14.59 -8.81
C TYR A 126 9.13 -15.83 -8.13
N LEU A 127 8.44 -16.37 -7.12
CA LEU A 127 8.91 -17.54 -6.39
C LEU A 127 9.02 -18.78 -7.27
N SER A 128 8.07 -18.97 -8.20
CA SER A 128 8.05 -20.10 -9.12
C SER A 128 9.17 -20.04 -10.17
N ALA A 129 9.72 -18.85 -10.43
CA ALA A 129 10.82 -18.65 -11.37
C ALA A 129 12.21 -18.90 -10.75
N LEU A 130 12.31 -18.97 -9.42
CA LEU A 130 13.57 -19.17 -8.72
C LEU A 130 14.04 -20.62 -8.78
N MET A 131 15.35 -20.80 -8.89
CA MET A 131 15.97 -22.10 -8.67
C MET A 131 15.88 -22.49 -7.18
N PRO A 132 15.95 -23.79 -6.82
CA PRO A 132 15.83 -24.23 -5.42
C PRO A 132 16.80 -23.54 -4.46
N TYR A 133 18.05 -23.32 -4.88
CA TYR A 133 19.05 -22.65 -4.04
C TYR A 133 18.74 -21.15 -3.85
N GLU A 134 18.18 -20.49 -4.86
CA GLU A 134 17.79 -19.07 -4.78
C GLU A 134 16.59 -18.89 -3.85
N LEU A 135 15.66 -19.85 -3.86
CA LEU A 135 14.52 -19.88 -2.94
C LEU A 135 14.98 -20.09 -1.48
N GLU A 136 15.97 -20.96 -1.27
CA GLU A 136 16.58 -21.18 0.05
C GLU A 136 17.30 -19.93 0.57
N GLU A 137 17.99 -19.17 -0.31
CA GLU A 137 18.68 -17.92 0.06
C GLU A 137 17.74 -16.79 0.50
N LEU A 138 16.46 -16.83 0.12
CA LEU A 138 15.47 -15.88 0.63
C LEU A 138 15.20 -16.07 2.13
N GLU A 139 15.54 -17.23 2.69
CA GLU A 139 15.33 -17.56 4.10
C GLU A 139 13.88 -17.25 4.53
N LEU A 140 12.89 -17.69 3.73
CA LEU A 140 11.48 -17.31 3.92
C LEU A 140 11.03 -17.52 5.37
N ALA A 141 10.35 -16.53 5.92
CA ALA A 141 9.83 -16.63 7.28
C ALA A 141 8.81 -17.77 7.39
N ASN A 142 8.78 -18.40 8.57
CA ASN A 142 7.86 -19.49 8.88
C ASN A 142 6.46 -19.03 9.35
N TYR A 143 6.18 -17.72 9.27
CA TYR A 143 4.88 -17.13 9.54
C TYR A 143 4.36 -16.45 8.28
N ASN A 144 3.04 -16.25 8.22
CA ASN A 144 2.40 -15.40 7.23
C ASN A 144 1.57 -14.35 7.94
N ILE A 145 1.40 -13.21 7.28
CA ILE A 145 0.37 -12.23 7.62
C ILE A 145 -0.75 -12.34 6.59
N GLU A 146 -1.97 -12.08 7.03
CA GLU A 146 -3.11 -12.00 6.11
C GLU A 146 -2.93 -10.76 5.23
N MET A 147 -2.89 -10.95 3.91
CA MET A 147 -2.86 -9.85 2.95
C MET A 147 -4.30 -9.54 2.57
N TYR A 148 -4.72 -8.30 2.81
CA TYR A 148 -6.06 -7.85 2.44
C TYR A 148 -6.02 -7.18 1.08
N ASP A 149 -7.02 -7.49 0.24
CA ASP A 149 -7.24 -6.76 -1.01
C ASP A 149 -7.99 -5.47 -0.69
N PHE A 150 -7.28 -4.34 -0.79
CA PHE A 150 -7.85 -3.01 -0.61
C PHE A 150 -8.09 -2.32 -1.95
N LYS A 151 -8.16 -3.06 -3.07
CA LYS A 151 -8.59 -2.50 -4.35
C LYS A 151 -9.97 -1.85 -4.15
N ASN A 152 -10.04 -0.55 -4.43
CA ASN A 152 -11.20 0.33 -4.24
C ASN A 152 -11.49 0.81 -2.82
N TYR A 153 -10.64 0.52 -1.83
CA TYR A 153 -10.75 1.18 -0.52
C TYR A 153 -10.37 2.66 -0.66
N ASP A 154 -11.37 3.55 -0.54
CA ASP A 154 -11.14 4.98 -0.39
C ASP A 154 -11.28 5.36 1.09
N PRO A 155 -10.19 5.68 1.80
CA PRO A 155 -10.26 6.12 3.20
C PRO A 155 -11.01 7.46 3.36
N ASN A 156 -11.40 8.11 2.27
CA ASN A 156 -12.15 9.37 2.24
C ASN A 156 -13.56 9.22 1.67
N ALA A 157 -14.02 8.01 1.32
CA ALA A 157 -15.43 7.80 1.11
C ALA A 157 -16.13 8.18 2.42
N GLU A 158 -16.93 9.24 2.41
CA GLU A 158 -17.80 9.52 3.55
C GLU A 158 -18.55 8.22 3.84
N ASN A 159 -18.42 7.69 5.06
CA ASN A 159 -19.07 6.46 5.52
C ASN A 159 -20.61 6.64 5.46
N GLY A 160 -21.16 6.56 4.26
CA GLY A 160 -22.55 6.36 3.94
C GLY A 160 -22.73 4.88 3.67
N GLU A 161 -22.95 4.15 4.76
CA GLU A 161 -23.31 2.73 4.82
C GLU A 161 -22.15 1.74 4.60
N GLY A 162 -22.05 0.79 5.53
CA GLY A 162 -20.87 -0.03 5.79
C GLY A 162 -20.49 -0.95 4.64
N TYR A 163 -19.22 -0.85 4.22
CA TYR A 163 -18.54 -1.92 3.51
C TYR A 163 -18.08 -2.95 4.54
N ASP A 164 -18.78 -4.09 4.61
CA ASP A 164 -18.37 -5.28 5.37
C ASP A 164 -17.63 -6.24 4.40
N PRO A 165 -16.31 -6.39 4.51
CA PRO A 165 -15.53 -7.23 3.59
C PRO A 165 -15.77 -8.74 3.77
N ILE A 166 -16.68 -9.17 4.66
CA ILE A 166 -16.95 -10.58 4.94
C ILE A 166 -18.19 -11.10 4.18
N ALA A 167 -18.91 -10.25 3.44
CA ALA A 167 -20.17 -10.61 2.79
C ALA A 167 -20.07 -10.95 1.29
N GLU A 168 -19.14 -11.81 0.88
CA GLU A 168 -19.22 -12.47 -0.44
C GLU A 168 -18.80 -13.94 -0.30
N ASN A 169 -19.71 -14.79 0.19
CA ASN A 169 -19.76 -16.23 -0.08
C ASN A 169 -21.04 -16.85 0.51
N ASP A 170 -22.21 -16.38 0.11
CA ASP A 170 -23.45 -17.11 0.41
C ASP A 170 -24.52 -16.85 -0.68
N ASP A 171 -24.15 -17.13 -1.93
CA ASP A 171 -25.12 -17.28 -3.01
C ASP A 171 -24.78 -18.55 -3.78
N LEU A 172 -25.30 -19.69 -3.30
CA LEU A 172 -25.57 -20.87 -4.13
C LEU A 172 -26.56 -21.82 -3.44
N GLN A 173 -27.74 -21.89 -4.06
CA GLN A 173 -28.71 -23.00 -4.10
C GLN A 173 -29.84 -23.02 -3.06
N ASP A 174 -30.94 -22.34 -3.40
CA ASP A 174 -32.26 -22.97 -3.33
C ASP A 174 -32.79 -23.14 -4.76
N MET A 175 -32.56 -24.34 -5.32
CA MET A 175 -33.29 -24.80 -6.48
C MET A 175 -34.66 -25.32 -6.02
N ASP A 176 -35.71 -24.77 -6.62
CA ASP A 176 -37.04 -25.36 -6.69
C ASP A 176 -36.95 -26.87 -6.91
N THR A 177 -37.59 -27.66 -6.05
CA THR A 177 -38.04 -28.99 -6.46
C THR A 177 -39.36 -29.37 -5.79
N THR A 178 -40.39 -29.36 -6.64
CA THR A 178 -41.70 -30.05 -6.60
C THR A 178 -42.89 -29.31 -5.99
#